data_AF-A0A4Y8YBY7-F1
#
_entry.id   AF-A0A4Y8YBY7-F1
#
_cell.length_a   1.000
_cell.length_b   1.000
_cell.length_c   1.000
_cell.angle_alpha   90.00
_cell.angle_beta   90.00
_cell.angle_gamma   90.00
#
_symmetry.space_group_name_H-M   'P 1'
#
loop_
_entity.id
_entity.type
_entity.pdbx_description
1 polymer ?
#
loop_
_entity_poly.entity_id
_entity_poly.type
_entity_poly.pdbx_seq_one_letter_code
_entity_poly.pdbx_strand_id
1 'polypeptide(L)'
;MSWGEGTLNWAELRDLVQALPEDSATKAAASGDLDGRRWTQDTYAAASTYNAILLMIRVLWAAHLKGQPPDMAVIEPPRLEADEEQARQEAAAEKRAMAILDRYSPTTAPADDGDIDHWQQKIRELEAAK
;
A
#
# COMPACT_ATOMS: atom_id res chain seq x y z
N MET A 1 -22.13 12.50 -39.88
CA MET A 1 -22.06 13.09 -38.52
C MET A 1 -20.85 14.00 -38.49
N SER A 2 -21.05 15.31 -38.45
CA SER A 2 -19.95 16.27 -38.34
C SER A 2 -19.48 16.27 -36.89
N TRP A 3 -18.24 15.87 -36.64
CA TRP A 3 -17.60 16.16 -35.37
C TRP A 3 -17.43 17.67 -35.32
N GLY A 4 -18.31 18.33 -34.58
CA GLY A 4 -18.34 19.79 -34.46
C GLY A 4 -16.96 20.29 -34.05
N GLU A 5 -16.44 21.22 -34.85
CA GLU A 5 -15.21 21.94 -34.60
C GLU A 5 -15.27 22.63 -33.22
N GLY A 6 -14.54 22.07 -32.26
CA GLY A 6 -13.67 22.90 -31.41
C GLY A 6 -14.26 23.62 -30.20
N THR A 7 -15.37 23.20 -29.59
CA THR A 7 -15.82 23.82 -28.31
C THR A 7 -16.44 22.84 -27.30
N LEU A 8 -15.93 21.61 -27.13
CA LEU A 8 -16.34 20.84 -25.96
C LEU A 8 -15.91 21.57 -24.69
N ASN A 9 -16.87 21.89 -23.83
CA ASN A 9 -16.56 22.39 -22.49
C ASN A 9 -15.76 21.31 -21.74
N TRP A 10 -14.84 21.72 -20.86
CA TRP A 10 -14.06 20.79 -20.03
C TRP A 10 -14.96 19.79 -19.30
N ALA A 11 -16.13 20.23 -18.83
CA ALA A 11 -17.12 19.37 -18.20
C ALA A 11 -17.65 18.27 -19.15
N GLU A 12 -17.96 18.62 -20.39
CA GLU A 12 -18.45 17.66 -21.41
C GLU A 12 -17.36 16.69 -21.82
N LEU A 13 -16.11 17.14 -21.87
CA LEU A 13 -14.95 16.31 -22.18
C LEU A 13 -14.66 15.30 -21.06
N ARG A 14 -14.78 15.73 -19.80
CA ARG A 14 -14.71 14.85 -18.63
C ARG A 14 -15.82 13.81 -18.66
N ASP A 15 -17.06 14.23 -18.91
CA ASP A 15 -18.21 13.33 -18.90
C ASP A 15 -18.10 12.30 -20.04
N LEU A 16 -17.56 12.70 -21.20
CA LEU A 16 -17.24 11.80 -22.30
C LEU A 16 -16.15 10.78 -21.94
N VAL A 17 -15.09 11.22 -21.24
CA VAL A 17 -14.03 10.31 -20.75
C VAL A 17 -14.56 9.35 -19.68
N GLN A 18 -15.46 9.79 -18.80
CA GLN A 18 -16.10 8.91 -17.81
C GLN A 18 -17.01 7.87 -18.45
N ALA A 19 -17.73 8.26 -19.51
CA ALA A 19 -18.63 7.40 -20.27
C ALA A 19 -17.90 6.38 -21.16
N LEU A 20 -16.58 6.50 -21.35
CA LEU A 20 -15.82 5.51 -22.10
C LEU A 20 -15.87 4.13 -21.41
N PRO A 21 -15.86 3.04 -22.19
CA PRO A 21 -15.71 1.70 -21.64
C PRO A 21 -14.46 1.58 -20.76
N GLU A 22 -14.55 0.78 -19.69
CA GLU A 22 -13.41 0.54 -18.79
C GLU A 22 -12.19 -0.02 -19.52
N ASP A 23 -12.42 -0.81 -20.58
CA ASP A 23 -11.37 -1.39 -21.42
C ASP A 23 -10.83 -0.42 -22.49
N SER A 24 -11.23 0.85 -22.48
CA SER A 24 -10.75 1.84 -23.45
C SER A 24 -9.29 2.24 -23.21
N ALA A 25 -8.54 2.44 -24.30
CA ALA A 25 -7.14 2.88 -24.24
C ALA A 25 -6.95 4.18 -23.43
N THR A 26 -7.92 5.10 -23.46
CA THR A 26 -7.89 6.34 -22.69
C THR A 26 -8.02 6.09 -21.18
N LYS A 27 -8.91 5.18 -20.75
CA LYS A 27 -9.02 4.80 -19.34
C LYS A 27 -7.83 3.98 -18.87
N ALA A 28 -7.29 3.11 -19.72
CA ALA A 28 -6.08 2.36 -19.45
C ALA A 28 -4.87 3.29 -19.20
N ALA A 29 -4.64 4.24 -20.11
CA ALA A 29 -3.58 5.24 -19.97
C ALA A 29 -3.77 6.13 -18.74
N ALA A 30 -5.01 6.56 -18.44
CA ALA A 30 -5.31 7.33 -17.23
C ALA A 30 -5.02 6.55 -15.93
N SER A 31 -5.17 5.22 -15.96
CA SER A 31 -4.80 4.33 -14.85
C SER A 31 -3.33 3.92 -14.83
N GLY A 32 -2.48 4.47 -15.69
CA GLY A 32 -1.05 4.13 -15.76
C GLY A 32 -0.76 2.78 -16.43
N ASP A 33 -1.70 2.24 -17.20
CA ASP A 33 -1.49 1.05 -18.04
C ASP A 33 -1.09 1.46 -19.46
N LEU A 34 0.22 1.72 -19.64
CA LEU A 34 0.81 2.11 -20.93
C LEU A 34 1.07 0.91 -21.85
N ASP A 35 1.19 -0.30 -21.27
CA ASP A 35 1.60 -1.53 -21.97
C ASP A 35 0.45 -2.51 -22.21
N GLY A 36 -0.79 -2.16 -21.84
CA GLY A 36 -1.97 -3.01 -22.01
C GLY A 36 -1.93 -4.26 -21.13
N ARG A 37 -1.32 -4.17 -19.94
CA ARG A 37 -1.20 -5.27 -18.98
C ARG A 37 -2.48 -5.44 -18.15
N ARG A 38 -3.41 -4.48 -18.16
CA ARG A 38 -4.64 -4.51 -17.36
C ARG A 38 -5.57 -5.63 -17.79
N TRP A 39 -6.22 -6.24 -16.80
CA TRP A 39 -7.30 -7.19 -17.06
C TRP A 39 -8.51 -6.49 -17.70
N THR A 40 -9.11 -7.17 -18.68
CA THR A 40 -10.45 -6.81 -19.14
C THR A 40 -11.47 -7.01 -18.02
N GLN A 41 -12.61 -6.33 -18.11
CA GLN A 41 -13.68 -6.46 -17.13
C GLN A 41 -14.10 -7.92 -16.88
N ASP A 42 -14.20 -8.73 -17.94
CA ASP A 42 -14.56 -10.15 -17.84
C ASP A 42 -13.49 -10.96 -17.09
N THR A 43 -12.21 -10.66 -17.33
CA THR A 43 -11.09 -11.32 -16.66
C THR A 43 -11.08 -10.97 -15.17
N TYR A 44 -11.33 -9.71 -14.84
CA TYR A 44 -11.47 -9.26 -13.47
C TYR A 44 -12.65 -9.92 -12.74
N ALA A 45 -13.81 -10.01 -13.40
CA ALA A 45 -15.00 -10.67 -12.86
C ALA A 45 -14.75 -12.17 -12.61
N ALA A 46 -14.08 -12.86 -13.53
CA ALA A 46 -13.73 -14.27 -13.36
C ALA A 46 -12.75 -14.48 -12.20
N ALA A 47 -11.67 -13.68 -12.14
CA ALA A 47 -10.66 -13.78 -11.09
C ALA A 47 -11.22 -13.46 -9.70
N SER A 48 -12.05 -12.42 -9.58
CA SER A 48 -12.70 -12.05 -8.32
C SER A 48 -13.67 -13.14 -7.85
N THR A 49 -14.45 -13.73 -8.76
CA THR A 49 -15.35 -14.86 -8.45
C THR A 49 -14.57 -16.07 -7.94
N TYR A 50 -13.46 -16.42 -8.61
CA TYR A 50 -12.59 -17.50 -8.16
C TYR A 50 -12.04 -17.25 -6.76
N ASN A 51 -11.50 -16.05 -6.50
CA ASN A 51 -10.94 -15.68 -5.21
C ASN A 51 -12.00 -15.70 -4.09
N ALA A 52 -13.23 -15.28 -4.38
CA ALA A 52 -14.34 -15.35 -3.43
C ALA A 52 -14.68 -16.80 -3.05
N ILE A 53 -14.75 -17.69 -4.05
CA ILE A 53 -14.99 -19.13 -3.81
C ILE A 53 -13.83 -19.73 -2.99
N LEU A 54 -12.59 -19.40 -3.32
CA LEU A 54 -11.42 -19.85 -2.57
C LEU A 54 -11.48 -19.43 -1.10
N LEU A 55 -11.89 -18.18 -0.83
CA LEU A 55 -12.10 -17.70 0.54
C LEU A 55 -13.19 -18.50 1.26
N MET A 56 -14.34 -18.74 0.61
CA MET A 56 -15.42 -19.54 1.20
C MET A 56 -14.95 -20.96 1.55
N ILE A 57 -14.19 -21.59 0.66
CA ILE A 57 -13.61 -22.92 0.91
C ILE A 57 -12.68 -22.88 2.12
N ARG A 58 -11.79 -21.89 2.22
CA ARG A 58 -10.87 -21.75 3.37
C ARG A 58 -11.63 -21.56 4.68
N VAL A 59 -12.69 -20.75 4.68
CA VAL A 59 -13.54 -20.52 5.86
C VAL A 59 -14.27 -21.80 6.26
N LEU A 60 -14.90 -22.49 5.30
CA LEU A 60 -15.60 -23.75 5.56
C LEU A 60 -14.64 -24.82 6.07
N TRP A 61 -13.44 -24.90 5.50
CA TRP A 61 -12.40 -25.84 5.93
C TRP A 61 -11.97 -25.57 7.37
N ALA A 62 -11.65 -24.31 7.69
CA ALA A 62 -11.26 -23.92 9.05
C ALA A 62 -12.37 -24.21 10.08
N ALA A 63 -13.64 -24.08 9.67
CA ALA A 63 -14.77 -24.30 10.56
C ALA A 63 -15.17 -25.79 10.74
N HIS A 64 -15.01 -26.63 9.70
CA HIS A 64 -15.63 -27.97 9.68
C HIS A 64 -14.64 -29.12 9.47
N LEU A 65 -13.39 -28.87 9.07
CA LEU A 65 -12.44 -29.92 8.70
C LEU A 65 -11.19 -29.88 9.60
N LYS A 66 -10.65 -31.05 9.94
CA LYS A 66 -9.35 -31.18 10.63
C LYS A 66 -8.23 -31.32 9.60
N GLY A 67 -7.24 -30.43 9.66
CA GLY A 67 -6.08 -30.44 8.77
C GLY A 67 -5.80 -29.07 8.14
N GLN A 68 -4.73 -28.96 7.35
CA GLN A 68 -4.46 -27.75 6.59
C GLN A 68 -5.39 -27.63 5.38
N PRO A 69 -5.88 -26.42 5.07
CA PRO A 69 -6.67 -26.19 3.87
C PRO A 69 -5.84 -26.46 2.60
N PRO A 70 -6.49 -26.76 1.48
CA PRO A 70 -5.80 -26.96 0.21
C PRO A 70 -5.01 -25.72 -0.18
N ASP A 71 -3.76 -25.93 -0.59
CA ASP A 71 -2.86 -24.88 -1.06
C ASP A 71 -3.25 -24.47 -2.48
N MET A 72 -4.16 -23.50 -2.55
CA MET A 72 -4.57 -22.85 -3.78
C MET A 72 -4.19 -21.37 -3.70
N ALA A 73 -3.43 -20.92 -4.69
CA ALA A 73 -3.02 -19.54 -4.83
C ALA A 73 -4.20 -18.64 -5.20
N VAL A 74 -4.18 -17.41 -4.69
CA VAL A 74 -5.12 -16.35 -5.08
C VAL A 74 -4.69 -15.84 -6.45
N ILE A 75 -5.65 -15.52 -7.32
CA ILE A 75 -5.35 -14.84 -8.58
C ILE A 75 -5.19 -13.35 -8.27
N GLU A 76 -3.96 -12.87 -8.35
CA GLU A 76 -3.64 -11.47 -8.14
C GLU A 76 -3.78 -10.68 -9.45
N PRO A 77 -4.27 -9.44 -9.41
CA PRO A 77 -4.29 -8.56 -10.57
C PRO A 77 -2.85 -8.28 -11.05
N PRO A 78 -2.68 -7.98 -12.35
CA PRO A 78 -1.38 -7.63 -12.91
C PRO A 78 -0.91 -6.32 -12.28
N ARG A 79 0.37 -6.25 -11.92
CA ARG A 79 0.96 -5.02 -11.38
C ARG A 79 1.15 -4.02 -12.51
N LEU A 80 0.57 -2.84 -12.34
CA LEU A 80 0.75 -1.71 -13.26
C LEU A 80 1.95 -0.86 -12.83
N GLU A 81 2.49 -0.06 -13.74
CA GLU A 81 3.63 0.82 -13.42
C GLU A 81 3.30 1.81 -12.30
N ALA A 82 2.05 2.29 -12.26
CA ALA A 82 1.55 3.13 -11.18
C ALA A 82 1.61 2.42 -9.82
N ASP A 83 1.29 1.13 -9.76
CA ASP A 83 1.37 0.33 -8.54
C ASP A 83 2.83 0.13 -8.11
N GLU A 84 3.74 -0.05 -9.07
CA GLU A 84 5.19 -0.16 -8.82
C GLU A 84 5.79 1.16 -8.33
N GLU A 85 5.33 2.29 -8.84
CA GLU A 85 5.70 3.62 -8.36
C GLU A 85 5.19 3.85 -6.94
N GLN A 86 3.94 3.50 -6.66
CA GLN A 86 3.36 3.63 -5.33
C GLN A 86 4.11 2.74 -4.32
N ALA A 87 4.39 1.48 -4.65
CA ALA A 87 5.15 0.57 -3.79
C ALA A 87 6.57 1.10 -3.52
N ARG A 88 7.23 1.72 -4.51
CA ARG A 88 8.52 2.39 -4.32
C ARG A 88 8.42 3.59 -3.37
N GLN A 89 7.36 4.38 -3.47
CA GLN A 89 7.12 5.52 -2.57
C GLN A 89 6.85 5.06 -1.13
N GLU A 90 6.05 4.02 -0.95
CA GLU A 90 5.75 3.42 0.36
C GLU A 90 7.02 2.85 1.00
N ALA A 91 7.81 2.07 0.26
CA ALA A 91 9.09 1.56 0.75
C ALA A 91 10.09 2.70 1.09
N ALA A 92 10.07 3.80 0.33
CA ALA A 92 10.88 4.97 0.64
C ALA A 92 10.38 5.72 1.88
N ALA A 93 9.06 5.76 2.11
CA ALA A 93 8.45 6.35 3.30
C ALA A 93 8.76 5.52 4.55
N GLU A 94 8.67 4.19 4.47
CA GLU A 94 9.04 3.27 5.55
C GLU A 94 10.51 3.43 5.95
N LYS A 95 11.42 3.49 4.98
CA LYS A 95 12.85 3.75 5.25
C LYS A 95 13.08 5.08 5.95
N ARG A 96 12.36 6.14 5.55
CA ARG A 96 12.44 7.44 6.23
C ARG A 96 11.89 7.36 7.65
N ALA A 97 10.76 6.67 7.85
CA ALA A 97 10.16 6.47 9.17
C ALA A 97 11.09 5.69 10.10
N MET A 98 11.72 4.62 9.61
CA MET A 98 12.74 3.86 10.35
C MET A 98 13.95 4.71 10.69
N ALA A 99 14.48 5.50 9.75
CA ALA A 99 15.62 6.38 10.01
C ALA A 99 15.30 7.46 11.07
N ILE A 100 14.06 7.97 11.09
CA ILE A 100 13.58 8.89 12.13
C ILE A 100 13.51 8.16 13.47
N LEU A 101 12.94 6.95 13.49
CA LEU A 101 12.81 6.17 14.72
C LEU A 101 14.19 5.80 15.31
N ASP A 102 15.14 5.39 14.47
CA ASP A 102 16.51 5.09 14.86
C ASP A 102 17.24 6.30 15.46
N ARG A 103 16.95 7.51 14.94
CA ARG A 103 17.49 8.76 15.48
C ARG A 103 16.98 9.05 16.90
N TYR A 104 15.76 8.63 17.21
CA TYR A 104 15.16 8.81 18.55
C TYR A 104 15.21 7.51 19.38
N SER A 105 15.90 6.49 18.90
CA SER A 105 16.10 5.25 19.64
C SER A 105 16.99 5.54 20.86
N PRO A 106 16.55 5.17 22.08
CA PRO A 106 17.31 5.43 23.30
C PRO A 106 18.64 4.66 23.36
N THR A 107 18.88 3.72 22.44
CA THR A 107 20.11 2.91 22.39
C THR A 107 21.27 3.61 21.66
N THR A 108 21.00 4.66 20.87
CA THR A 108 22.02 5.42 20.12
C THR A 108 22.34 6.78 20.72
N ALA A 109 21.61 7.21 21.76
CA ALA A 109 22.04 8.32 22.58
C ALA A 109 23.31 7.88 23.34
N PRO A 110 24.47 8.53 23.16
CA PRO A 110 25.56 8.34 24.11
C PRO A 110 24.97 8.73 25.47
N ALA A 111 24.88 7.76 26.39
CA ALA A 111 24.74 8.10 27.78
C ALA A 111 25.92 9.03 28.08
N ASP A 112 25.64 10.31 28.32
CA ASP A 112 26.66 11.25 28.73
C ASP A 112 27.02 10.82 30.15
N ASP A 113 27.99 9.91 30.27
CA ASP A 113 28.38 9.26 31.52
C ASP A 113 28.70 10.30 32.60
N GLY A 114 29.12 11.51 32.20
CA GLY A 114 29.33 12.66 33.09
C GLY A 114 28.06 13.20 33.76
N ASP A 115 26.91 13.19 33.08
CA ASP A 115 25.63 13.59 33.68
C ASP A 115 25.16 12.56 34.70
N ILE A 116 25.36 11.27 34.41
CA ILE A 116 25.02 10.17 35.32
C ILE A 116 25.87 10.26 36.60
N ASP A 117 27.17 10.48 36.46
CA ASP A 117 28.09 10.62 37.59
C ASP A 117 27.78 11.86 38.45
N HIS A 118 27.47 12.99 37.81
CA HIS A 118 27.06 14.23 38.50
C HIS A 118 25.80 14.00 39.36
N TRP A 119 24.77 13.34 38.82
CA TRP A 119 23.54 13.08 39.57
C TRP A 119 23.75 12.05 40.68
N GLN A 120 24.57 11.02 40.47
CA GLN A 120 24.93 10.07 41.52
C GLN A 120 25.72 10.72 42.66
N GLN A 121 26.56 11.70 42.37
CA GLN A 121 27.30 12.45 43.38
C GLN A 121 26.36 13.34 44.19
N LYS A 122 25.43 14.04 43.52
CA LYS A 122 24.42 14.86 44.18
C LYS A 122 23.49 14.06 45.11
N ILE A 123 23.11 12.85 44.72
CA ILE A 123 22.27 11.96 45.54
C ILE A 123 23.02 11.55 46.81
N ARG A 124 24.30 11.19 46.70
CA ARG A 124 25.14 10.85 47.87
C ARG A 124 25.31 12.01 48.83
N GLU A 125 25.47 13.24 48.32
CA GLU A 125 25.53 14.43 49.16
C GLU A 125 24.22 14.69 49.91
N LEU A 126 23.07 14.49 49.26
CA LEU A 126 21.76 14.65 49.88
C LEU A 126 21.44 13.56 50.90
N GLU A 127 21.90 12.32 50.68
CA GLU A 127 21.76 11.23 51.64
C GLU A 127 22.68 11.40 52.86
N ALA A 128 23.87 11.97 52.68
CA ALA A 128 24.79 12.27 53.78
C ALA A 128 24.36 13.50 54.62
N ALA A 129 23.53 14.37 54.06
CA ALA A 129 22.97 15.54 54.74
C ALA A 129 21.68 15.24 55.52
N LYS A 130 21.23 13.98 55.54
CA LYS A 130 20.04 13.50 56.25
C LYS A 130 20.40 12.79 57.55
#